data_AF-A0A7Y8INZ7-F1
#
_entry.id   AF-A0A7Y8INZ7-F1
#
_cell.length_a   1.000
_cell.length_b   1.000
_cell.length_c   1.000
_cell.angle_alpha   90.00
_cell.angle_beta   90.00
_cell.angle_gamma   90.00
#
_symmetry.space_group_name_H-M   'P 1'
#
loop_
_entity.id
_entity.type
_entity.pdbx_description
1 polymer ?
#
loop_
_entity_poly.entity_id
_entity_poly.type
_entity_poly.pdbx_seq_one_letter_code
_entity_poly.pdbx_strand_id
1 'polypeptide(L)'
;MRREGWSAYEGVPVVALGSSAAMWFAGYLCRLPGSAVPGWVVGSILLLLLAVGGAVASRTSPAGWRAALGVGFVASLVNLLVLASVLASAPPTQVRSAALLWVPASLLAGAVVAWLGAAVAGWRRREVVSVHWSSAFAMVTAAAALLVIVVGGLVTTHDAGLAVVDWPNTFGRMMFLYPLSRMTGGIYFEHAHRLFGALVGLATVGLAVHLWRREGRELVRRLAGLAVLAVIGQGILGGLRVTGRFTLATDPALTAPKLTLAAVHGVTAQLFFALLVVLAVLTSRTWREPLPPPVRADSWWWGVAVTVAAVAQLSLGAMLRHFGTGLLTHATFGAALFGLAVLAGTRARWLAGTVRPLRQSATVLLVVVSAQVALGIGAWLATASLPPGTSGSGAEVLVVTAHQVNGALVLGASVATALWWARVGAKLRPAG
;
A
#
# COMPACT_ATOMS: atom_id res chain seq x y z
N MET A 1 -24.40 -26.90 8.29
CA MET A 1 -25.16 -25.75 8.83
C MET A 1 -24.30 -24.65 9.48
N ARG A 2 -23.34 -24.87 10.40
CA ARG A 2 -22.55 -23.75 11.00
C ARG A 2 -21.53 -23.07 10.07
N ARG A 3 -21.09 -23.67 8.97
CA ARG A 3 -20.11 -23.07 8.02
C ARG A 3 -20.72 -22.08 7.03
N GLU A 4 -22.02 -22.12 6.78
CA GLU A 4 -22.70 -21.30 5.77
C GLU A 4 -23.00 -19.88 6.25
N GLY A 5 -23.17 -19.66 7.56
CA GLY A 5 -23.41 -18.32 8.11
C GLY A 5 -22.17 -17.40 8.07
N TRP A 6 -20.96 -17.96 8.18
CA TRP A 6 -19.72 -17.18 8.23
C TRP A 6 -19.21 -16.75 6.85
N SER A 7 -19.57 -17.47 5.78
CA SER A 7 -19.19 -17.06 4.41
C SER A 7 -19.85 -15.75 4.02
N ALA A 8 -21.05 -15.47 4.55
CA ALA A 8 -21.76 -14.23 4.29
C ALA A 8 -21.01 -12.98 4.77
N TYR A 9 -20.14 -13.09 5.78
CA TYR A 9 -19.39 -11.95 6.33
C TYR A 9 -17.90 -11.96 5.94
N GLU A 10 -17.48 -12.85 5.05
CA GLU A 10 -16.08 -13.03 4.69
C GLU A 10 -15.43 -11.76 4.12
N GLY A 11 -16.20 -10.95 3.40
CA GLY A 11 -15.74 -9.68 2.84
C GLY A 11 -15.66 -8.50 3.79
N VAL A 12 -16.25 -8.61 4.99
CA VAL A 12 -16.37 -7.48 5.92
C VAL A 12 -14.99 -6.91 6.31
N PRO A 13 -14.00 -7.72 6.74
CA PRO A 13 -12.68 -7.19 7.08
C PRO A 13 -11.97 -6.53 5.89
N VAL A 14 -12.16 -7.07 4.68
CA VAL A 14 -11.52 -6.58 3.46
C VAL A 14 -12.04 -5.20 3.09
N VAL A 15 -13.37 -5.06 3.02
CA VAL A 15 -14.02 -3.79 2.67
C VAL A 15 -13.79 -2.74 3.76
N ALA A 16 -13.81 -3.15 5.04
CA ALA A 16 -13.53 -2.26 6.15
C ALA A 16 -12.09 -1.71 6.13
N LEU A 17 -11.09 -2.57 5.89
CA LEU A 17 -9.70 -2.14 5.76
C LEU A 17 -9.48 -1.24 4.54
N GLY A 18 -10.08 -1.59 3.39
CA GLY A 18 -10.02 -0.75 2.20
C GLY A 18 -10.65 0.63 2.40
N SER A 19 -11.82 0.66 3.06
CA SER A 19 -12.50 1.92 3.40
C SER A 19 -11.66 2.76 4.37
N SER A 20 -11.06 2.12 5.39
CA SER A 20 -10.19 2.80 6.36
C SER A 20 -8.93 3.37 5.69
N ALA A 21 -8.26 2.61 4.83
CA ALA A 21 -7.10 3.09 4.08
C ALA A 21 -7.46 4.27 3.16
N ALA A 22 -8.61 4.21 2.48
CA ALA A 22 -9.10 5.33 1.65
C ALA A 22 -9.42 6.57 2.50
N MET A 23 -10.09 6.39 3.65
CA MET A 23 -10.38 7.47 4.60
C MET A 23 -9.09 8.13 5.10
N TRP A 24 -8.10 7.33 5.53
CA TRP A 24 -6.82 7.87 6.03
C TRP A 24 -6.08 8.64 4.95
N PHE A 25 -6.08 8.13 3.71
CA PHE A 25 -5.39 8.79 2.60
C PHE A 25 -6.11 10.07 2.15
N ALA A 26 -7.44 10.06 2.08
CA ALA A 26 -8.21 11.28 1.80
C ALA A 26 -8.00 12.33 2.91
N GLY A 27 -8.04 11.92 4.18
CA GLY A 27 -7.74 12.78 5.32
C GLY A 27 -6.32 13.32 5.28
N TYR A 28 -5.35 12.50 4.86
CA TYR A 28 -3.97 12.90 4.64
C TYR A 28 -3.86 14.00 3.57
N LEU A 29 -4.43 13.78 2.39
CA LEU A 29 -4.40 14.78 1.31
C LEU A 29 -5.07 16.10 1.69
N CYS A 30 -6.20 16.05 2.41
CA CYS A 30 -6.92 17.24 2.85
C CYS A 30 -6.21 18.02 3.97
N ARG A 31 -5.16 17.45 4.57
CA ARG A 31 -4.42 18.03 5.70
C ARG A 31 -2.93 18.18 5.43
N LEU A 32 -2.51 18.04 4.16
CA LEU A 32 -1.14 18.37 3.75
C LEU A 32 -0.77 19.79 4.23
N PRO A 33 0.45 20.03 4.73
CA PRO A 33 0.87 21.38 5.10
C PRO A 33 0.66 22.37 3.95
N GLY A 34 -0.05 23.47 4.23
CA GLY A 34 -0.46 24.46 3.22
C GLY A 34 -1.87 24.23 2.63
N SER A 35 -2.52 23.11 2.91
CA SER A 35 -3.93 22.90 2.54
C SER A 35 -4.87 23.55 3.56
N ALA A 36 -5.88 24.27 3.08
CA ALA A 36 -6.88 24.96 3.89
C ALA A 36 -8.28 24.30 3.76
N VAL A 37 -8.34 22.97 3.70
CA VAL A 37 -9.62 22.27 3.53
C VAL A 37 -10.46 22.38 4.81
N PRO A 38 -11.70 22.93 4.75
CA PRO A 38 -12.56 23.07 5.91
C PRO A 38 -12.88 21.72 6.57
N GLY A 39 -12.95 21.67 7.90
CA GLY A 39 -13.15 20.43 8.63
C GLY A 39 -14.42 19.66 8.26
N TRP A 40 -15.51 20.38 7.95
CA TRP A 40 -16.76 19.76 7.51
C TRP A 40 -16.61 19.08 6.15
N VAL A 41 -15.83 19.64 5.21
CA VAL A 41 -15.55 19.01 3.91
C VAL A 41 -14.80 17.71 4.10
N VAL A 42 -13.75 17.72 4.93
CA VAL A 42 -13.01 16.50 5.28
C VAL A 42 -13.95 15.47 5.89
N GLY A 43 -14.75 15.86 6.89
CA GLY A 43 -15.76 14.99 7.51
C GLY A 43 -16.71 14.37 6.49
N SER A 44 -17.27 15.16 5.57
CA SER A 44 -18.17 14.68 4.52
C SER A 44 -17.49 13.68 3.58
N ILE A 45 -16.24 13.92 3.17
CA ILE A 45 -15.47 12.98 2.33
C ILE A 45 -15.27 11.65 3.07
N LEU A 46 -14.88 11.69 4.34
CA LEU A 46 -14.66 10.48 5.14
C LEU A 46 -15.94 9.67 5.32
N LEU A 47 -17.07 10.34 5.61
CA LEU A 47 -18.39 9.70 5.74
C LEU A 47 -18.86 9.11 4.40
N LEU A 48 -18.63 9.81 3.28
CA LEU A 48 -18.94 9.31 1.94
C LEU A 48 -18.15 8.04 1.61
N LEU A 49 -16.83 8.02 1.88
CA LEU A 49 -15.99 6.85 1.66
C LEU A 49 -16.48 5.65 2.49
N LEU A 50 -16.91 5.87 3.73
CA LEU A 50 -17.47 4.82 4.58
C LEU A 50 -18.83 4.33 4.05
N ALA A 51 -19.69 5.24 3.58
CA ALA A 51 -20.96 4.90 2.94
C ALA A 51 -20.74 4.09 1.65
N VAL A 52 -19.74 4.45 0.83
CA VAL A 52 -19.33 3.65 -0.34
C VAL A 52 -18.87 2.25 0.07
N GLY A 53 -18.11 2.12 1.16
CA GLY A 53 -17.76 0.82 1.74
C GLY A 53 -18.99 -0.01 2.11
N GLY A 54 -19.98 0.61 2.75
CA GLY A 54 -21.28 -0.02 3.04
C GLY A 54 -22.06 -0.45 1.79
N ALA A 55 -22.08 0.39 0.76
CA ALA A 55 -22.68 0.07 -0.54
C ALA A 55 -22.01 -1.15 -1.18
N VAL A 56 -20.67 -1.18 -1.23
CA VAL A 56 -19.89 -2.30 -1.77
C VAL A 56 -20.18 -3.57 -0.99
N ALA A 57 -20.15 -3.52 0.35
CA ALA A 57 -20.42 -4.66 1.21
C ALA A 57 -21.82 -5.24 0.95
N SER A 58 -22.83 -4.38 0.81
CA SER A 58 -24.20 -4.81 0.57
C SER A 58 -24.36 -5.56 -0.76
N ARG A 59 -23.62 -5.18 -1.81
CA ARG A 59 -23.68 -5.79 -3.15
C ARG A 59 -22.83 -7.05 -3.30
N THR A 60 -21.83 -7.23 -2.45
CA THR A 60 -20.86 -8.34 -2.58
C THR A 60 -21.03 -9.44 -1.53
N SER A 61 -21.81 -9.18 -0.49
CA SER A 61 -22.17 -10.16 0.54
C SER A 61 -23.64 -10.56 0.40
N PRO A 62 -24.02 -11.83 0.61
CA PRO A 62 -25.42 -12.22 0.75
C PRO A 62 -26.10 -11.64 2.00
N ALA A 63 -25.36 -11.32 3.07
CA ALA A 63 -25.89 -10.70 4.29
C ALA A 63 -26.32 -9.22 4.10
N GLY A 64 -25.91 -8.56 3.02
CA GLY A 64 -26.47 -7.28 2.59
C GLY A 64 -26.22 -6.13 3.55
N TRP A 65 -27.28 -5.45 3.96
CA TRP A 65 -27.18 -4.34 4.91
C TRP A 65 -26.55 -4.78 6.25
N ARG A 66 -26.67 -6.05 6.64
CA ARG A 66 -25.99 -6.58 7.84
C ARG A 66 -24.48 -6.64 7.66
N ALA A 67 -24.00 -6.99 6.47
CA ALA A 67 -22.57 -6.92 6.16
C ALA A 67 -22.08 -5.46 6.14
N ALA A 68 -22.91 -4.52 5.66
CA ALA A 68 -22.60 -3.10 5.69
C ALA A 68 -22.46 -2.56 7.12
N LEU A 69 -23.35 -2.94 8.05
CA LEU A 69 -23.18 -2.64 9.48
C LEU A 69 -21.85 -3.17 10.02
N GLY A 70 -21.50 -4.41 9.69
CA GLY A 70 -20.21 -5.01 10.06
C GLY A 70 -19.02 -4.23 9.50
N VAL A 71 -19.09 -3.77 8.24
CA VAL A 71 -18.05 -2.93 7.63
C VAL A 71 -17.91 -1.61 8.37
N GLY A 72 -19.02 -0.93 8.65
CA GLY A 72 -19.03 0.33 9.39
C GLY A 72 -18.43 0.19 10.79
N PHE A 73 -18.79 -0.88 11.50
CA PHE A 73 -18.24 -1.19 12.82
C PHE A 73 -16.73 -1.47 12.77
N VAL A 74 -16.29 -2.40 11.89
CA VAL A 74 -14.88 -2.79 11.79
C VAL A 74 -14.01 -1.63 11.29
N ALA A 75 -14.48 -0.85 10.33
CA ALA A 75 -13.76 0.34 9.85
C ALA A 75 -13.62 1.38 10.97
N SER A 76 -14.67 1.58 11.76
CA SER A 76 -14.62 2.48 12.92
C SER A 76 -13.64 1.99 13.98
N LEU A 77 -13.59 0.68 14.24
CA LEU A 77 -12.62 0.06 15.14
C LEU A 77 -11.17 0.31 14.66
N VAL A 78 -10.90 0.15 13.36
CA VAL A 78 -9.59 0.48 12.78
C VAL A 78 -9.29 1.97 12.90
N ASN A 79 -10.28 2.83 12.67
CA ASN A 79 -10.13 4.29 12.79
C ASN A 79 -9.95 4.77 14.24
N LEU A 80 -10.20 3.94 15.25
CA LEU A 80 -9.84 4.26 16.64
C LEU A 80 -8.33 4.44 16.82
N LEU A 81 -7.49 3.82 15.97
CA LEU A 81 -6.05 4.04 15.97
C LEU A 81 -5.68 5.53 15.79
N VAL A 82 -6.53 6.27 15.07
CA VAL A 82 -6.39 7.73 14.89
C VAL A 82 -7.25 8.48 15.89
N LEU A 83 -8.50 8.06 16.16
CA LEU A 83 -9.38 8.77 17.09
C LEU A 83 -8.81 8.83 18.52
N ALA A 84 -8.03 7.82 18.93
CA ALA A 84 -7.38 7.78 20.24
C ALA A 84 -6.48 9.01 20.48
N SER A 85 -5.85 9.55 19.44
CA SER A 85 -5.05 10.78 19.52
C SER A 85 -5.87 12.04 19.79
N VAL A 86 -7.11 12.11 19.27
CA VAL A 86 -8.04 13.22 19.54
C VAL A 86 -8.51 13.15 20.98
N LEU A 87 -8.83 11.94 21.48
CA LEU A 87 -9.23 11.73 22.87
C LEU A 87 -8.10 12.02 23.86
N ALA A 88 -6.86 11.67 23.51
CA ALA A 88 -5.66 11.94 24.30
C ALA A 88 -5.30 13.44 24.38
N SER A 89 -5.98 14.29 23.60
CA SER A 89 -5.80 15.75 23.64
C SER A 89 -6.68 16.42 24.71
N ALA A 90 -7.62 15.70 25.33
CA ALA A 90 -8.47 16.22 26.41
C ALA A 90 -7.69 16.33 27.75
N PRO A 91 -8.11 17.22 28.68
CA PRO A 91 -7.54 17.28 30.03
C PRO A 91 -7.60 15.90 30.71
N PRO A 92 -6.57 15.49 31.50
CA PRO A 92 -6.49 14.15 32.09
C PRO A 92 -7.75 13.72 32.87
N THR A 93 -8.41 14.68 33.52
CA THR A 93 -9.65 14.48 34.29
C THR A 93 -10.87 14.13 33.42
N GLN A 94 -10.82 14.42 32.12
CA GLN A 94 -11.93 14.25 31.18
C GLN A 94 -11.66 13.16 30.11
N VAL A 95 -10.44 12.63 30.02
CA VAL A 95 -10.09 11.59 29.02
C VAL A 95 -10.98 10.36 29.17
N ARG A 96 -11.24 9.91 30.41
CA ARG A 96 -12.06 8.71 30.68
C ARG A 96 -13.51 8.91 30.25
N SER A 97 -14.13 10.03 30.61
CA SER A 97 -15.50 10.35 30.20
C SER A 97 -15.62 10.57 28.70
N ALA A 98 -14.64 11.24 28.08
CA ALA A 98 -14.59 11.40 26.63
C ALA A 98 -14.49 10.04 25.92
N ALA A 99 -13.61 9.14 26.37
CA ALA A 99 -13.48 7.82 25.78
C ALA A 99 -14.76 6.97 25.91
N LEU A 100 -15.42 7.00 27.08
CA LEU A 100 -16.68 6.28 27.31
C LEU A 100 -17.81 6.73 26.39
N LEU A 101 -17.81 7.99 25.95
CA LEU A 101 -18.81 8.51 25.02
C LEU A 101 -18.39 8.30 23.56
N TRP A 102 -17.19 8.75 23.19
CA TRP A 102 -16.76 8.82 21.80
C TRP A 102 -16.45 7.46 21.18
N VAL A 103 -15.98 6.48 21.97
CA VAL A 103 -15.70 5.14 21.43
C VAL A 103 -16.99 4.45 21.00
N PRO A 104 -18.02 4.25 21.85
CA PRO A 104 -19.28 3.67 21.40
C PRO A 104 -19.98 4.52 20.33
N ALA A 105 -19.97 5.86 20.46
CA ALA A 105 -20.60 6.75 19.50
C ALA A 105 -19.97 6.65 18.11
N SER A 106 -18.64 6.60 18.00
CA SER A 106 -17.96 6.46 16.71
C SER A 106 -18.22 5.10 16.05
N LEU A 107 -18.24 4.01 16.83
CA LEU A 107 -18.58 2.67 16.34
C LEU A 107 -20.02 2.61 15.79
N LEU A 108 -20.98 3.18 16.54
CA LEU A 108 -22.38 3.26 16.13
C LEU A 108 -22.56 4.15 14.90
N ALA A 109 -21.97 5.35 14.92
CA ALA A 109 -22.05 6.29 13.81
C ALA A 109 -21.51 5.68 12.51
N GLY A 110 -20.35 5.01 12.56
CA GLY A 110 -19.81 4.36 11.38
C GLY A 110 -20.64 3.19 10.88
N ALA A 111 -21.22 2.38 11.78
CA ALA A 111 -22.18 1.34 11.40
C ALA A 111 -23.41 1.95 10.69
N VAL A 112 -23.99 3.02 11.22
CA VAL A 112 -25.14 3.72 10.63
C VAL A 112 -24.79 4.30 9.26
N VAL A 113 -23.65 4.96 9.12
CA VAL A 113 -23.21 5.56 7.84
C VAL A 113 -23.02 4.50 6.76
N ALA A 114 -22.38 3.37 7.09
CA ALA A 114 -22.25 2.25 6.16
C ALA A 114 -23.62 1.63 5.81
N TRP A 115 -24.53 1.52 6.78
CA TRP A 115 -25.89 1.07 6.53
C TRP A 115 -26.69 2.01 5.60
N LEU A 116 -26.56 3.33 5.77
CA LEU A 116 -27.16 4.32 4.86
C LEU A 116 -26.63 4.15 3.45
N GLY A 117 -25.32 3.94 3.29
CA GLY A 117 -24.71 3.62 2.00
C GLY A 117 -25.29 2.35 1.36
N ALA A 118 -25.54 1.31 2.16
CA ALA A 118 -26.22 0.10 1.70
C ALA A 118 -27.68 0.34 1.29
N ALA A 119 -28.41 1.17 2.03
CA ALA A 119 -29.80 1.51 1.72
C ALA A 119 -29.91 2.20 0.35
N VAL A 120 -29.03 3.17 0.08
CA VAL A 120 -28.94 3.85 -1.23
C VAL A 120 -28.59 2.86 -2.34
N ALA A 121 -27.63 1.97 -2.09
CA ALA A 121 -27.15 1.01 -3.09
C ALA A 121 -28.13 -0.12 -3.41
N GLY A 122 -29.03 -0.44 -2.47
CA GLY A 122 -29.98 -1.56 -2.52
C GLY A 122 -31.42 -1.18 -2.86
N TRP A 123 -31.72 0.08 -3.18
CA TRP A 123 -33.07 0.53 -3.57
C TRP A 123 -33.57 -0.22 -4.83
N ARG A 124 -32.69 -0.65 -5.75
CA ARG A 124 -33.06 -1.49 -6.90
C ARG A 124 -32.66 -2.95 -6.67
N ARG A 125 -33.41 -3.90 -7.28
CA ARG A 125 -33.24 -5.37 -7.13
C ARG A 125 -31.77 -5.77 -6.96
N ARG A 126 -31.46 -6.44 -5.85
CA ARG A 126 -30.10 -6.72 -5.40
C ARG A 126 -29.59 -8.03 -5.98
N GLU A 127 -28.71 -7.93 -6.97
CA GLU A 127 -27.86 -9.04 -7.42
C GLU A 127 -26.58 -9.08 -6.59
N VAL A 128 -26.26 -10.25 -6.01
CA VAL A 128 -25.03 -10.43 -5.22
C VAL A 128 -23.88 -10.74 -6.17
N VAL A 129 -22.90 -9.84 -6.24
CA VAL A 129 -21.70 -10.01 -7.05
C VAL A 129 -20.71 -10.93 -6.33
N SER A 130 -20.31 -12.03 -6.97
CA SER A 130 -19.32 -12.95 -6.41
C SER A 130 -17.92 -12.32 -6.39
N VAL A 131 -17.28 -12.29 -5.21
CA VAL A 131 -15.92 -11.76 -5.03
C VAL A 131 -15.00 -12.86 -4.50
N HIS A 132 -13.77 -12.92 -5.03
CA HIS A 132 -12.71 -13.81 -4.53
C HIS A 132 -11.97 -13.12 -3.38
N TRP A 133 -12.48 -13.29 -2.16
CA TRP A 133 -12.05 -12.52 -0.99
C TRP A 133 -10.56 -12.63 -0.66
N SER A 134 -9.91 -13.77 -0.88
CA SER A 134 -8.47 -13.91 -0.68
C SER A 134 -7.64 -13.00 -1.58
N SER A 135 -8.03 -12.89 -2.86
CA SER A 135 -7.36 -12.00 -3.81
C SER A 135 -7.72 -10.54 -3.56
N ALA A 136 -8.99 -10.25 -3.24
CA ALA A 136 -9.42 -8.91 -2.86
C ALA A 136 -8.66 -8.39 -1.63
N PHE A 137 -8.47 -9.22 -0.60
CA PHE A 137 -7.70 -8.86 0.58
C PHE A 137 -6.24 -8.56 0.20
N ALA A 138 -5.57 -9.45 -0.54
CA ALA A 138 -4.20 -9.21 -0.98
C ALA A 138 -4.06 -7.92 -1.81
N MET A 139 -5.03 -7.61 -2.70
CA MET A 139 -5.05 -6.37 -3.46
C MET A 139 -5.27 -5.13 -2.58
N VAL A 140 -6.18 -5.18 -1.61
CA VAL A 140 -6.40 -4.08 -0.66
C VAL A 140 -5.14 -3.83 0.18
N THR A 141 -4.48 -4.87 0.66
CA THR A 141 -3.23 -4.75 1.41
C THR A 141 -2.11 -4.21 0.52
N ALA A 142 -2.00 -4.66 -0.74
CA ALA A 142 -1.04 -4.13 -1.71
C ALA A 142 -1.31 -2.64 -2.03
N ALA A 143 -2.58 -2.25 -2.18
CA ALA A 143 -2.96 -0.85 -2.38
C ALA A 143 -2.59 0.01 -1.17
N ALA A 144 -2.86 -0.46 0.06
CA ALA A 144 -2.44 0.23 1.28
C ALA A 144 -0.91 0.34 1.38
N ALA A 145 -0.17 -0.69 0.98
CA ALA A 145 1.29 -0.66 0.90
C ALA A 145 1.79 0.37 -0.13
N LEU A 146 1.10 0.52 -1.28
CA LEU A 146 1.42 1.56 -2.24
C LEU A 146 1.17 2.97 -1.66
N LEU A 147 0.08 3.16 -0.90
CA LEU A 147 -0.21 4.43 -0.23
C LEU A 147 0.88 4.78 0.79
N VAL A 148 1.37 3.84 1.60
CA VAL A 148 2.48 4.14 2.52
C VAL A 148 3.79 4.44 1.79
N ILE A 149 4.03 3.85 0.61
CA ILE A 149 5.17 4.20 -0.27
C ILE A 149 5.04 5.64 -0.77
N VAL A 150 3.84 6.10 -1.14
CA VAL A 150 3.57 7.51 -1.51
C VAL A 150 3.93 8.42 -0.33
N VAL A 151 3.39 8.13 0.86
CA VAL A 151 3.63 8.95 2.06
C VAL A 151 5.12 8.93 2.45
N GLY A 152 5.81 7.80 2.32
CA GLY A 152 7.26 7.70 2.57
C GLY A 152 8.12 8.45 1.55
N GLY A 153 7.68 8.51 0.28
CA GLY A 153 8.26 9.37 -0.74
C GLY A 153 8.14 10.86 -0.37
N LEU A 154 7.00 11.27 0.16
CA LEU A 154 6.79 12.64 0.65
C LEU A 154 7.67 12.96 1.87
N VAL A 155 7.81 12.03 2.83
CA VAL A 155 8.75 12.17 3.96
C VAL A 155 10.17 12.46 3.48
N THR A 156 10.64 11.72 2.48
CA THR A 156 12.02 11.83 2.00
C THR A 156 12.21 13.09 1.16
N THR A 157 11.20 13.51 0.38
CA THR A 157 11.31 14.69 -0.48
C THR A 157 11.21 16.01 0.31
N HIS A 158 10.53 16.00 1.46
CA HIS A 158 10.46 17.14 2.38
C HIS A 158 11.57 17.13 3.46
N ASP A 159 12.57 16.25 3.35
CA ASP A 159 13.61 16.03 4.36
C ASP A 159 13.06 15.85 5.78
N ALA A 160 11.83 15.34 5.89
CA ALA A 160 11.11 15.16 7.14
C ALA A 160 11.50 13.86 7.85
N GLY A 161 12.59 13.20 7.44
CA GLY A 161 12.95 11.87 7.91
C GLY A 161 13.40 11.79 9.37
N LEU A 162 13.77 12.93 9.95
CA LEU A 162 14.19 13.12 11.35
C LEU A 162 13.33 14.20 12.05
N ALA A 163 12.14 14.49 11.53
CA ALA A 163 11.23 15.44 12.16
C ALA A 163 10.69 14.92 13.51
N VAL A 164 10.69 13.60 13.71
CA VAL A 164 10.39 12.89 14.95
C VAL A 164 11.61 12.06 15.34
N VAL A 165 12.28 12.47 16.42
CA VAL A 165 13.62 11.97 16.80
C VAL A 165 13.62 10.69 17.66
N ASP A 166 12.45 10.16 18.01
CA ASP A 166 12.29 8.93 18.79
C ASP A 166 11.50 7.88 18.02
N TRP A 167 11.64 6.61 18.41
CA TRP A 167 10.85 5.47 17.92
C TRP A 167 10.85 4.36 18.99
N PRO A 168 9.73 3.62 19.22
CA PRO A 168 8.46 3.62 18.50
C PRO A 168 7.48 4.74 18.91
N ASN A 169 7.88 5.58 19.86
CA ASN A 169 7.09 6.71 20.33
C ASN A 169 7.13 7.91 19.37
N THR A 170 6.38 8.96 19.71
CA THR A 170 6.48 10.29 19.10
C THR A 170 6.56 11.32 20.23
N PHE A 171 7.76 11.86 20.42
CA PHE A 171 8.14 12.75 21.51
C PHE A 171 7.76 12.21 22.89
N GLY A 172 8.12 10.95 23.16
CA GLY A 172 7.88 10.27 24.44
C GLY A 172 6.43 9.82 24.67
N ARG A 173 5.51 10.10 23.74
CA ARG A 173 4.13 9.59 23.77
C ARG A 173 4.00 8.37 22.88
N MET A 174 3.14 7.43 23.28
CA MET A 174 2.72 6.34 22.40
C MET A 174 2.19 6.91 21.10
N MET A 175 2.66 6.39 19.97
CA MET A 175 2.39 6.94 18.63
C MET A 175 0.90 7.19 18.37
N PHE A 176 0.02 6.24 18.71
CA PHE A 176 -1.44 6.37 18.49
C PHE A 176 -2.13 7.40 19.39
N LEU A 177 -1.45 7.91 20.42
CA LEU A 177 -1.95 8.92 21.35
C LEU A 177 -1.32 10.29 21.12
N TYR A 178 -0.44 10.42 20.11
CA TYR A 178 0.17 11.70 19.79
C TYR A 178 -0.87 12.63 19.12
N PRO A 179 -1.14 13.84 19.67
CA PRO A 179 -2.21 14.72 19.18
C PRO A 179 -2.07 15.10 17.70
N LEU A 180 -3.11 14.86 16.88
CA LEU A 180 -3.10 15.25 15.46
C LEU A 180 -2.89 16.75 15.25
N SER A 181 -3.35 17.58 16.20
CA SER A 181 -3.16 19.03 16.15
C SER A 181 -1.69 19.46 16.22
N ARG A 182 -0.80 18.58 16.69
CA ARG A 182 0.65 18.82 16.75
C ARG A 182 1.42 18.25 15.56
N MET A 183 0.73 17.55 14.65
CA MET A 183 1.31 17.07 13.40
C MET A 183 1.42 18.23 12.40
N THR A 184 2.41 19.11 12.60
CA THR A 184 2.66 20.28 11.75
C THR A 184 4.01 20.20 11.06
N GLY A 185 4.15 20.78 9.86
CA GLY A 185 5.42 20.79 9.12
C GLY A 185 5.95 19.38 8.84
N GLY A 186 7.25 19.16 9.07
CA GLY A 186 7.90 17.85 8.89
C GLY A 186 7.27 16.72 9.74
N ILE A 187 6.81 17.04 10.95
CA ILE A 187 6.19 16.06 11.87
C ILE A 187 4.96 15.43 11.23
N TYR A 188 4.21 16.22 10.45
CA TYR A 188 3.04 15.73 9.73
C TYR A 188 3.38 14.56 8.81
N PHE A 189 4.41 14.73 7.96
CA PHE A 189 4.82 13.72 7.01
C PHE A 189 5.32 12.47 7.72
N GLU A 190 6.23 12.63 8.68
CA GLU A 190 6.86 11.50 9.34
C GLU A 190 5.87 10.71 10.19
N HIS A 191 5.09 11.38 11.03
CA HIS A 191 4.15 10.70 11.91
C HIS A 191 3.02 10.05 11.11
N ALA A 192 2.51 10.70 10.06
CA ALA A 192 1.53 10.07 9.17
C ALA A 192 2.11 8.80 8.52
N HIS A 193 3.35 8.83 8.03
CA HIS A 193 4.00 7.65 7.47
C HIS A 193 4.04 6.47 8.46
N ARG A 194 4.38 6.74 9.72
CA ARG A 194 4.40 5.71 10.78
C ARG A 194 3.01 5.13 11.06
N LEU A 195 1.96 5.96 11.09
CA LEU A 195 0.57 5.53 11.23
C LEU A 195 0.14 4.64 10.05
N PHE A 196 0.42 5.05 8.81
CA PHE A 196 0.16 4.21 7.63
C PHE A 196 0.93 2.89 7.67
N GLY A 197 2.17 2.89 8.17
CA GLY A 197 2.96 1.68 8.40
C GLY A 197 2.25 0.72 9.36
N ALA A 198 1.68 1.21 10.46
CA ALA A 198 0.90 0.41 11.39
C ALA A 198 -0.39 -0.15 10.74
N LEU A 199 -1.10 0.65 9.94
CA LEU A 199 -2.28 0.20 9.20
C LEU A 199 -1.93 -0.93 8.20
N VAL A 200 -0.82 -0.79 7.47
CA VAL A 200 -0.32 -1.83 6.55
C VAL A 200 0.11 -3.08 7.32
N GLY A 201 0.75 -2.94 8.48
CA GLY A 201 1.06 -4.05 9.38
C GLY A 201 -0.20 -4.82 9.80
N LEU A 202 -1.23 -4.11 10.27
CA LEU A 202 -2.52 -4.70 10.63
C LEU A 202 -3.19 -5.41 9.44
N ALA A 203 -3.23 -4.78 8.27
CA ALA A 203 -3.79 -5.36 7.06
C ALA A 203 -3.02 -6.62 6.61
N THR A 204 -1.71 -6.64 6.79
CA THR A 204 -0.85 -7.79 6.43
C THR A 204 -1.05 -8.97 7.38
N VAL A 205 -1.14 -8.70 8.69
CA VAL A 205 -1.48 -9.74 9.68
C VAL A 205 -2.88 -10.29 9.43
N GLY A 206 -3.86 -9.41 9.18
CA GLY A 206 -5.22 -9.82 8.82
C GLY A 206 -5.26 -10.69 7.56
N LEU A 207 -4.52 -10.30 6.51
CA LEU A 207 -4.36 -11.09 5.29
C LEU A 207 -3.74 -12.46 5.57
N ALA A 208 -2.68 -12.53 6.37
CA ALA A 208 -2.02 -13.79 6.69
C ALA A 208 -2.93 -14.74 7.47
N VAL A 209 -3.62 -14.24 8.49
CA VAL A 209 -4.63 -15.02 9.23
C VAL A 209 -5.74 -15.51 8.31
N HIS A 210 -6.22 -14.67 7.39
CA HIS A 210 -7.22 -15.06 6.40
C HIS A 210 -6.71 -16.18 5.48
N LEU A 211 -5.51 -16.03 4.91
CA LEU A 211 -4.92 -17.02 4.01
C LEU A 211 -4.59 -18.32 4.73
N TRP A 212 -4.11 -18.29 5.97
CA TRP A 212 -3.86 -19.52 6.75
C TRP A 212 -5.12 -20.31 7.06
N ARG A 213 -6.28 -19.64 7.15
CA ARG A 213 -7.59 -20.27 7.40
C ARG A 213 -8.27 -20.76 6.12
N ARG A 214 -8.08 -20.04 5.01
CA ARG A 214 -8.84 -20.26 3.76
C ARG A 214 -8.07 -21.00 2.68
N GLU A 215 -6.74 -20.98 2.74
CA GLU A 215 -5.92 -21.47 1.65
C GLU A 215 -5.22 -22.78 1.99
N GLY A 216 -5.44 -23.80 1.15
CA GLY A 216 -4.81 -25.11 1.31
C GLY A 216 -3.39 -25.21 0.73
N ARG A 217 -3.01 -24.29 -0.18
CA ARG A 217 -1.69 -24.31 -0.83
C ARG A 217 -0.61 -23.79 0.12
N GLU A 218 0.29 -24.68 0.51
CA GLU A 218 1.36 -24.41 1.46
C GLU A 218 2.26 -23.25 1.03
N LEU A 219 2.58 -23.12 -0.26
CA LEU A 219 3.35 -21.98 -0.78
C LEU A 219 2.70 -20.63 -0.44
N VAL A 220 1.38 -20.50 -0.63
CA VAL A 220 0.66 -19.24 -0.37
C VAL A 220 0.67 -18.92 1.13
N ARG A 221 0.51 -19.94 1.99
CA ARG A 221 0.57 -19.80 3.44
C ARG A 221 1.95 -19.36 3.92
N ARG A 222 3.01 -19.93 3.35
CA ARG A 222 4.41 -19.54 3.63
C ARG A 222 4.72 -18.13 3.17
N LEU A 223 4.30 -17.75 1.96
CA LEU A 223 4.46 -16.38 1.46
C LEU A 223 3.69 -15.35 2.31
N ALA A 224 2.52 -15.72 2.83
CA ALA A 224 1.79 -14.88 3.77
C ALA A 224 2.53 -14.71 5.11
N GLY A 225 3.15 -15.78 5.62
CA GLY A 225 4.05 -15.69 6.78
C GLY A 225 5.29 -14.83 6.51
N LEU A 226 5.90 -14.98 5.33
CA LEU A 226 7.01 -14.13 4.89
C LEU A 226 6.59 -12.66 4.82
N ALA A 227 5.38 -12.35 4.37
CA ALA A 227 4.86 -10.97 4.35
C ALA A 227 4.74 -10.39 5.76
N VAL A 228 4.32 -11.19 6.76
CA VAL A 228 4.30 -10.77 8.17
C VAL A 228 5.71 -10.49 8.68
N LEU A 229 6.67 -11.39 8.42
CA LEU A 229 8.07 -11.16 8.81
C LEU A 229 8.66 -9.93 8.13
N ALA A 230 8.38 -9.74 6.84
CA ALA A 230 8.85 -8.59 6.07
C ALA A 230 8.30 -7.28 6.62
N VAL A 231 7.00 -7.19 6.96
CA VAL A 231 6.42 -5.94 7.50
C VAL A 231 6.90 -5.62 8.91
N ILE A 232 7.17 -6.64 9.75
CA ILE A 232 7.84 -6.44 11.04
C ILE A 232 9.25 -5.89 10.83
N GLY A 233 10.01 -6.49 9.90
CA GLY A 233 11.32 -6.01 9.48
C GLY A 233 11.28 -4.56 8.98
N GLN A 234 10.25 -4.19 8.22
CA GLN A 234 10.05 -2.80 7.77
C GLN A 234 9.83 -1.84 8.94
N GLY A 235 9.03 -2.22 9.94
CA GLY A 235 8.83 -1.40 11.13
C GLY A 235 10.14 -1.16 11.90
N ILE A 236 10.95 -2.21 12.05
CA ILE A 236 12.26 -2.13 12.71
C ILE A 236 13.24 -1.29 11.90
N LEU A 237 13.38 -1.54 10.59
CA LEU A 237 14.26 -0.76 9.70
C LEU A 237 13.85 0.72 9.67
N GLY A 238 12.55 1.00 9.61
CA GLY A 238 11.98 2.34 9.66
C GLY A 238 12.30 3.07 10.98
N GLY A 239 12.27 2.37 12.11
CA GLY A 239 12.67 2.92 13.41
C GLY A 239 14.19 3.14 13.52
N LEU A 240 14.98 2.13 13.16
CA LEU A 240 16.44 2.19 13.25
C LEU A 240 17.05 3.21 12.30
N ARG A 241 16.41 3.53 11.17
CA ARG A 241 16.89 4.62 10.29
C ARG A 241 16.76 6.01 10.94
N VAL A 242 15.91 6.15 11.96
CA VAL A 242 15.74 7.37 12.77
C VAL A 242 16.71 7.36 13.95
N THR A 243 16.67 6.31 14.76
CA THR A 243 17.38 6.27 16.06
C THR A 243 18.78 5.67 15.99
N GLY A 244 19.11 4.93 14.93
CA GLY A 244 20.37 4.20 14.76
C GLY A 244 20.55 2.97 15.67
N ARG A 245 19.79 2.87 16.77
CA ARG A 245 19.81 1.79 17.76
C ARG A 245 18.44 1.67 18.44
N PHE A 246 18.21 0.56 19.12
CA PHE A 246 17.04 0.44 20.00
C PHE A 246 17.19 1.37 21.21
N THR A 247 16.32 2.37 21.29
CA THR A 247 16.33 3.36 22.37
C THR A 247 14.95 3.98 22.53
N LEU A 248 14.68 4.53 23.71
CA LEU A 248 13.50 5.36 23.98
C LEU A 248 13.87 6.82 24.22
N ALA A 249 15.14 7.19 23.97
CA ALA A 249 15.60 8.55 24.11
C ALA A 249 14.89 9.47 23.11
N THR A 250 14.63 10.69 23.55
CA THR A 250 13.93 11.74 22.78
C THR A 250 14.85 12.92 22.46
N ASP A 251 16.15 12.77 22.70
CA ASP A 251 17.16 13.80 22.49
C ASP A 251 17.58 13.87 21.01
N PRO A 252 17.33 14.99 20.30
CA PRO A 252 17.77 15.18 18.92
C PRO A 252 19.27 15.02 18.74
N ALA A 253 20.09 15.35 19.75
CA ALA A 253 21.56 15.24 19.67
C ALA A 253 22.04 13.78 19.52
N LEU A 254 21.19 12.81 19.86
CA LEU A 254 21.48 11.38 19.72
C LEU A 254 21.03 10.82 18.35
N THR A 255 20.39 11.63 17.51
CA THR A 255 19.92 11.24 16.19
C THR A 255 20.77 11.84 15.08
N ALA A 256 21.06 11.05 14.06
CA ALA A 256 21.80 11.48 12.88
C ALA A 256 21.31 10.71 11.64
N PRO A 257 21.31 11.31 10.44
CA PRO A 257 20.84 10.65 9.23
C PRO A 257 21.56 9.31 8.99
N LYS A 258 20.79 8.22 8.91
CA LYS A 258 21.31 6.89 8.56
C LYS A 258 20.95 6.54 7.13
N LEU A 259 21.64 7.19 6.18
CA LEU A 259 21.36 7.12 4.74
C LEU A 259 21.33 5.68 4.21
N THR A 260 22.23 4.80 4.66
CA THR A 260 22.23 3.38 4.28
C THR A 260 20.96 2.66 4.75
N LEU A 261 20.53 2.89 6.00
CA LEU A 261 19.28 2.29 6.50
C LEU A 261 18.06 2.86 5.78
N ALA A 262 18.07 4.15 5.45
CA ALA A 262 17.02 4.77 4.66
C ALA A 262 16.93 4.17 3.25
N ALA A 263 18.06 3.97 2.58
CA ALA A 263 18.12 3.33 1.26
C ALA A 263 17.64 1.87 1.31
N VAL A 264 18.14 1.07 2.28
CA VAL A 264 17.72 -0.32 2.47
C VAL A 264 16.23 -0.41 2.77
N HIS A 265 15.71 0.44 3.67
CA HIS A 265 14.28 0.52 3.98
C HIS A 265 13.45 0.85 2.73
N GLY A 266 13.86 1.85 1.95
CA GLY A 266 13.18 2.23 0.71
C GLY A 266 13.14 1.10 -0.35
N VAL A 267 14.26 0.40 -0.56
CA VAL A 267 14.32 -0.75 -1.48
C VAL A 267 13.44 -1.90 -0.99
N THR A 268 13.59 -2.27 0.29
CA THR A 268 12.87 -3.41 0.87
C THR A 268 11.36 -3.17 1.02
N ALA A 269 10.91 -1.91 1.18
CA ALA A 269 9.49 -1.56 1.13
C ALA A 269 8.86 -1.87 -0.22
N GLN A 270 9.56 -1.63 -1.34
CA GLN A 270 9.05 -1.96 -2.67
C GLN A 270 9.10 -3.46 -2.96
N LEU A 271 10.10 -4.19 -2.43
CA LEU A 271 10.11 -5.66 -2.46
C LEU A 271 8.94 -6.25 -1.68
N PHE A 272 8.60 -5.66 -0.53
CA PHE A 272 7.42 -6.04 0.25
C PHE A 272 6.12 -5.79 -0.54
N PHE A 273 5.99 -4.65 -1.22
CA PHE A 273 4.87 -4.42 -2.14
C PHE A 273 4.80 -5.49 -3.24
N ALA A 274 5.93 -5.83 -3.87
CA ALA A 274 5.99 -6.87 -4.88
C ALA A 274 5.54 -8.25 -4.35
N LEU A 275 5.91 -8.60 -3.11
CA LEU A 275 5.43 -9.81 -2.43
C LEU A 275 3.90 -9.81 -2.24
N LEU A 276 3.30 -8.67 -1.92
CA LEU A 276 1.83 -8.55 -1.85
C LEU A 276 1.18 -8.71 -3.23
N VAL A 277 1.82 -8.21 -4.31
CA VAL A 277 1.39 -8.45 -5.70
C VAL A 277 1.47 -9.94 -6.05
N VAL A 278 2.53 -10.65 -5.65
CA VAL A 278 2.63 -12.12 -5.79
C VAL A 278 1.44 -12.79 -5.12
N LEU A 279 1.14 -12.46 -3.86
CA LEU A 279 0.00 -13.02 -3.13
C LEU A 279 -1.32 -12.73 -3.84
N ALA A 280 -1.53 -11.50 -4.35
CA ALA A 280 -2.72 -11.11 -5.08
C ALA A 280 -2.91 -11.94 -6.37
N VAL A 281 -1.83 -12.15 -7.14
CA VAL A 281 -1.83 -12.98 -8.34
C VAL A 281 -2.13 -14.43 -7.99
N LEU A 282 -1.38 -15.04 -7.06
CA LEU A 282 -1.50 -16.46 -6.72
C LEU A 282 -2.85 -16.81 -6.10
N THR A 283 -3.52 -15.86 -5.44
CA THR A 283 -4.84 -16.05 -4.82
C THR A 283 -6.00 -15.69 -5.75
N SER A 284 -5.72 -15.09 -6.92
CA SER A 284 -6.75 -14.71 -7.89
C SER A 284 -7.53 -15.91 -8.43
N ARG A 285 -8.79 -15.67 -8.79
CA ARG A 285 -9.67 -16.67 -9.43
C ARG A 285 -9.00 -17.27 -10.67
N THR A 286 -8.51 -16.39 -11.54
CA THR A 286 -7.91 -16.79 -12.82
C THR A 286 -6.63 -17.58 -12.62
N TRP A 287 -5.93 -17.44 -11.49
CA TRP A 287 -4.77 -18.27 -11.17
C TRP A 287 -5.15 -19.72 -10.86
N ARG A 288 -6.38 -19.96 -10.40
CA ARG A 288 -6.88 -21.30 -10.06
C ARG A 288 -7.55 -21.99 -11.24
N GLU A 289 -8.18 -21.22 -12.13
CA GLU A 289 -8.89 -21.76 -13.28
C GLU A 289 -7.93 -22.27 -14.37
N PRO A 290 -8.33 -23.30 -15.14
CA PRO A 290 -7.56 -23.76 -16.30
C PRO A 290 -7.33 -22.62 -17.30
N LEU A 291 -6.06 -22.40 -17.68
CA LEU A 291 -5.73 -21.48 -18.77
C LEU A 291 -5.96 -22.14 -20.12
N PRO A 292 -6.41 -21.40 -21.15
CA PRO A 292 -6.42 -21.90 -22.53
C PRO A 292 -4.99 -22.27 -22.96
N PRO A 293 -4.84 -23.18 -23.94
CA PRO A 293 -3.54 -23.53 -24.46
C PRO A 293 -2.87 -22.28 -25.06
N PRO A 294 -1.59 -22.01 -24.73
CA PRO A 294 -0.84 -20.95 -25.38
C PRO A 294 -0.66 -21.19 -26.87
N VAL A 295 -0.48 -20.10 -27.60
CA VAL A 295 -0.29 -20.14 -29.06
C VAL A 295 1.14 -20.58 -29.44
N ARG A 296 2.14 -20.32 -28.58
CA ARG A 296 3.56 -20.65 -28.83
C ARG A 296 4.33 -20.92 -27.53
N ALA A 297 5.44 -21.67 -27.65
CA ALA A 297 6.41 -21.86 -26.56
C ALA A 297 7.44 -20.74 -26.54
N ASP A 298 7.78 -20.31 -25.33
CA ASP A 298 8.79 -19.29 -25.10
C ASP A 298 9.40 -19.44 -23.71
N SER A 299 10.59 -18.89 -23.52
CA SER A 299 11.31 -19.07 -22.27
C SER A 299 10.86 -18.09 -21.18
N TRP A 300 10.61 -18.64 -19.99
CA TRP A 300 10.15 -17.92 -18.81
C TRP A 300 11.19 -16.94 -18.25
N TRP A 301 12.47 -17.05 -18.67
CA TRP A 301 13.57 -16.24 -18.14
C TRP A 301 13.39 -14.75 -18.43
N TRP A 302 12.66 -14.34 -19.48
CA TRP A 302 12.40 -12.93 -19.79
C TRP A 302 11.73 -12.19 -18.63
N GLY A 303 10.69 -12.77 -18.04
CA GLY A 303 9.99 -12.16 -16.91
C GLY A 303 10.88 -12.05 -15.66
N VAL A 304 11.75 -13.04 -15.45
CA VAL A 304 12.72 -13.01 -14.35
C VAL A 304 13.82 -11.99 -14.59
N ALA A 305 14.36 -11.92 -15.80
CA ALA A 305 15.39 -10.94 -16.16
C ALA A 305 14.91 -9.50 -15.96
N VAL A 306 13.68 -9.16 -16.42
CA VAL A 306 13.09 -7.84 -16.17
C VAL A 306 12.94 -7.58 -14.67
N THR A 307 12.49 -8.58 -13.90
CA THR A 307 12.29 -8.42 -12.45
C THR A 307 13.60 -8.20 -11.72
N VAL A 308 14.63 -9.00 -12.02
CA VAL A 308 15.97 -8.85 -11.43
C VAL A 308 16.58 -7.51 -11.81
N ALA A 309 16.47 -7.10 -13.08
CA ALA A 309 16.93 -5.80 -13.53
C ALA A 309 16.15 -4.65 -12.85
N ALA A 310 14.83 -4.79 -12.64
CA ALA A 310 14.05 -3.80 -11.90
C ALA A 310 14.51 -3.64 -10.44
N VAL A 311 14.86 -4.74 -9.77
CA VAL A 311 15.43 -4.71 -8.40
C VAL A 311 16.81 -4.05 -8.37
N ALA A 312 17.66 -4.33 -9.37
CA ALA A 312 18.95 -3.66 -9.51
C ALA A 312 18.77 -2.16 -9.74
N GLN A 313 17.89 -1.77 -10.66
CA GLN A 313 17.59 -0.37 -10.95
C GLN A 313 17.01 0.38 -9.74
N LEU A 314 16.16 -0.29 -8.96
CA LEU A 314 15.64 0.24 -7.72
C LEU A 314 16.76 0.55 -6.72
N SER A 315 17.73 -0.37 -6.59
CA SER A 315 18.90 -0.17 -5.73
C SER A 315 19.74 1.02 -6.19
N LEU A 316 19.97 1.15 -7.50
CA LEU A 316 20.66 2.31 -8.09
C LEU A 316 19.89 3.62 -7.86
N GLY A 317 18.56 3.60 -7.96
CA GLY A 317 17.72 4.76 -7.67
C GLY A 317 17.77 5.16 -6.20
N ALA A 318 17.82 4.20 -5.27
CA ALA A 318 18.01 4.46 -3.85
C ALA A 318 19.41 5.02 -3.55
N MET A 319 20.44 4.55 -4.25
CA MET A 319 21.79 5.12 -4.15
C MET A 319 21.80 6.58 -4.59
N LEU A 320 21.20 6.89 -5.74
CA LEU A 320 21.09 8.26 -6.24
C LEU A 320 20.32 9.15 -5.26
N ARG A 321 19.17 8.69 -4.76
CA ARG A 321 18.30 9.48 -3.88
C ARG A 321 18.92 9.77 -2.51
N HIS A 322 19.60 8.80 -1.91
CA HIS A 322 20.12 8.94 -0.54
C HIS A 322 21.57 9.41 -0.45
N PHE A 323 22.37 9.18 -1.48
CA PHE A 323 23.79 9.54 -1.49
C PHE A 323 24.16 10.58 -2.55
N GLY A 324 23.21 10.98 -3.41
CA GLY A 324 23.44 12.00 -4.45
C GLY A 324 24.42 11.57 -5.55
N THR A 325 24.72 10.27 -5.66
CA THR A 325 25.75 9.73 -6.57
C THR A 325 25.18 8.70 -7.53
N GLY A 326 25.87 8.48 -8.66
CA GLY A 326 25.51 7.40 -9.60
C GLY A 326 24.41 7.76 -10.60
N LEU A 327 24.17 9.05 -10.87
CA LEU A 327 23.16 9.49 -11.86
C LEU A 327 23.37 8.83 -13.23
N LEU A 328 24.60 8.85 -13.77
CA LEU A 328 24.90 8.25 -15.07
C LEU A 328 24.65 6.73 -15.06
N THR A 329 25.07 6.04 -14.00
CA THR A 329 24.83 4.59 -13.85
C THR A 329 23.34 4.28 -13.76
N HIS A 330 22.58 5.05 -12.97
CA HIS A 330 21.14 4.91 -12.86
C HIS A 330 20.42 5.18 -14.19
N ALA A 331 20.82 6.21 -14.93
CA ALA A 331 20.21 6.58 -16.21
C ALA A 331 20.50 5.54 -17.30
N THR A 332 21.76 5.10 -17.42
CA THR A 332 22.18 4.11 -18.42
C THR A 332 21.57 2.73 -18.15
N PHE A 333 21.61 2.25 -16.90
CA PHE A 333 20.95 1.00 -16.53
C PHE A 333 19.42 1.11 -16.67
N GLY A 334 18.84 2.27 -16.36
CA GLY A 334 17.41 2.55 -16.56
C GLY A 334 16.99 2.46 -18.03
N ALA A 335 17.80 2.98 -18.95
CA ALA A 335 17.57 2.86 -20.39
C ALA A 335 17.67 1.40 -20.87
N ALA A 336 18.65 0.65 -20.36
CA ALA A 336 18.79 -0.78 -20.65
C ALA A 336 17.59 -1.59 -20.12
N LEU A 337 17.14 -1.32 -18.89
CA LEU A 337 15.94 -1.92 -18.31
C LEU A 337 14.69 -1.57 -19.13
N PHE A 338 14.55 -0.32 -19.59
CA PHE A 338 13.43 0.07 -20.45
C PHE A 338 13.41 -0.75 -21.75
N GLY A 339 14.55 -0.87 -22.44
CA GLY A 339 14.67 -1.71 -23.63
C GLY A 339 14.30 -3.17 -23.35
N LEU A 340 14.86 -3.75 -22.29
CA LEU A 340 14.56 -5.13 -21.87
C LEU A 340 13.06 -5.32 -21.55
N ALA A 341 12.45 -4.39 -20.82
CA ALA A 341 11.03 -4.46 -20.45
C ALA A 341 10.10 -4.28 -21.66
N VAL A 342 10.46 -3.42 -22.62
CA VAL A 342 9.71 -3.27 -23.88
C VAL A 342 9.77 -4.55 -24.70
N LEU A 343 10.96 -5.13 -24.87
CA LEU A 343 11.13 -6.40 -25.59
C LEU A 343 10.37 -7.54 -24.91
N ALA A 344 10.54 -7.70 -23.59
CA ALA A 344 9.84 -8.73 -22.83
C ALA A 344 8.32 -8.51 -22.82
N GLY A 345 7.85 -7.28 -22.61
CA GLY A 345 6.43 -6.96 -22.54
C GLY A 345 5.71 -7.15 -23.88
N THR A 346 6.32 -6.73 -24.99
CA THR A 346 5.76 -6.97 -26.33
C THR A 346 5.71 -8.46 -26.66
N ARG A 347 6.77 -9.20 -26.35
CA ARG A 347 6.84 -10.66 -26.49
C ARG A 347 5.81 -11.37 -25.62
N ALA A 348 5.63 -10.98 -24.36
CA ALA A 348 4.60 -11.50 -23.46
C ALA A 348 3.18 -11.25 -24.01
N ARG A 349 2.91 -10.05 -24.55
CA ARG A 349 1.60 -9.74 -25.17
C ARG A 349 1.31 -10.61 -26.37
N TRP A 350 2.34 -10.87 -27.19
CA TRP A 350 2.22 -11.74 -28.36
C TRP A 350 2.01 -13.20 -27.94
N LEU A 351 2.79 -13.69 -26.97
CA LEU A 351 2.65 -15.02 -26.38
C LEU A 351 1.28 -15.24 -25.74
N ALA A 352 0.73 -14.20 -25.10
CA ALA A 352 -0.52 -14.30 -24.37
C ALA A 352 -1.67 -14.80 -25.23
N GLY A 353 -1.71 -14.48 -26.53
CA GLY A 353 -2.85 -14.80 -27.38
C GLY A 353 -4.17 -14.40 -26.72
N THR A 354 -4.98 -15.39 -26.34
CA THR A 354 -6.26 -15.21 -25.63
C THR A 354 -6.15 -15.19 -24.10
N VAL A 355 -4.99 -15.51 -23.50
CA VAL A 355 -4.72 -15.48 -22.06
C VAL A 355 -4.71 -14.04 -21.53
N ARG A 356 -5.89 -13.56 -21.09
CA ARG A 356 -6.09 -12.17 -20.65
C ARG A 356 -5.12 -11.69 -19.57
N PRO A 357 -4.83 -12.44 -18.48
CA PRO A 357 -3.97 -11.93 -17.40
C PRO A 357 -2.53 -11.65 -17.83
N LEU A 358 -1.94 -12.49 -18.68
CA LEU A 358 -0.60 -12.24 -19.22
C LEU A 358 -0.59 -11.00 -20.11
N ARG A 359 -1.59 -10.86 -20.98
CA ARG A 359 -1.72 -9.68 -21.85
C ARG A 359 -1.91 -8.39 -21.04
N GLN A 360 -2.73 -8.43 -20.00
CA GLN A 360 -2.98 -7.28 -19.13
C GLN A 360 -1.75 -6.89 -18.33
N SER A 361 -1.11 -7.84 -17.63
CA SER A 361 0.11 -7.57 -16.86
C SER A 361 1.25 -7.05 -17.75
N ALA A 362 1.44 -7.62 -18.95
CA ALA A 362 2.42 -7.12 -19.91
C ALA A 362 2.07 -5.73 -20.45
N THR A 363 0.78 -5.43 -20.68
CA THR A 363 0.35 -4.08 -21.08
C THR A 363 0.60 -3.07 -19.98
N VAL A 364 0.29 -3.42 -18.72
CA VAL A 364 0.59 -2.58 -17.57
C VAL A 364 2.09 -2.34 -17.48
N LEU A 365 2.93 -3.38 -17.59
CA LEU A 365 4.39 -3.27 -17.59
C LEU A 365 4.90 -2.26 -18.63
N LEU A 366 4.41 -2.34 -19.87
CA LEU A 366 4.78 -1.41 -20.95
C LEU A 366 4.39 0.04 -20.63
N VAL A 367 3.19 0.25 -20.08
CA VAL A 367 2.71 1.58 -19.70
C VAL A 367 3.56 2.14 -18.55
N VAL A 368 3.72 1.39 -17.46
CA VAL A 368 4.42 1.89 -16.27
C VAL A 368 5.92 2.07 -16.53
N VAL A 369 6.58 1.24 -17.35
CA VAL A 369 7.99 1.45 -17.67
C VAL A 369 8.21 2.67 -18.58
N SER A 370 7.28 2.95 -19.49
CA SER A 370 7.31 4.16 -20.31
C SER A 370 7.10 5.41 -19.46
N ALA A 371 6.11 5.36 -18.57
CA ALA A 371 5.89 6.41 -17.58
C ALA A 371 7.10 6.60 -16.67
N GLN A 372 7.82 5.53 -16.30
CA GLN A 372 8.98 5.61 -15.42
C GLN A 372 10.12 6.43 -16.01
N VAL A 373 10.39 6.26 -17.31
CA VAL A 373 11.41 7.05 -18.02
C VAL A 373 11.00 8.52 -18.10
N ALA A 374 9.76 8.80 -18.49
CA ALA A 374 9.24 10.18 -18.54
C ALA A 374 9.30 10.87 -17.18
N LEU A 375 8.85 10.18 -16.12
CA LEU A 375 8.93 10.66 -14.74
C LEU A 375 10.37 10.82 -14.26
N GLY A 376 11.29 9.96 -14.71
CA GLY A 376 12.72 10.05 -14.34
C GLY A 376 13.40 11.26 -14.96
N ILE A 377 13.13 11.53 -16.23
CA ILE A 377 13.58 12.75 -16.90
C ILE A 377 12.98 13.97 -16.21
N GLY A 378 11.67 13.95 -15.93
CA GLY A 378 10.99 15.02 -15.21
C GLY A 378 11.56 15.27 -13.82
N ALA A 379 11.85 14.21 -13.06
CA ALA A 379 12.45 14.29 -11.73
C ALA A 379 13.87 14.86 -11.78
N TRP A 380 14.66 14.48 -12.79
CA TRP A 380 15.99 15.05 -13.00
C TRP A 380 15.91 16.55 -13.34
N LEU A 381 15.07 16.95 -14.30
CA LEU A 381 14.87 18.36 -14.65
C LEU A 381 14.36 19.19 -13.46
N ALA A 382 13.45 18.63 -12.69
CA ALA A 382 12.89 19.25 -11.48
C ALA A 382 13.94 19.51 -10.38
N THR A 383 14.99 18.67 -10.31
CA THR A 383 15.97 18.71 -9.22
C THR A 383 17.33 19.23 -9.63
N ALA A 384 17.65 19.25 -10.92
CA ALA A 384 18.97 19.62 -11.44
C ALA A 384 19.39 21.06 -11.12
N SER A 385 18.43 21.96 -10.93
CA SER A 385 18.69 23.39 -10.65
C SER A 385 18.42 23.78 -9.19
N LEU A 386 17.99 22.84 -8.34
CA LEU A 386 17.71 23.13 -6.94
C LEU A 386 19.01 23.17 -6.12
N PRO A 387 19.21 24.22 -5.30
CA PRO A 387 20.28 24.20 -4.31
C PRO A 387 20.16 22.99 -3.38
N PRO A 388 21.29 22.44 -2.90
CA PRO A 388 21.27 21.38 -1.90
C PRO A 388 20.48 21.82 -0.64
N GLY A 389 19.53 21.00 -0.19
CA GLY A 389 18.75 21.24 1.02
C GLY A 389 17.52 22.14 0.85
N THR A 390 17.16 22.55 -0.36
CA THR A 390 15.89 23.24 -0.63
C THR A 390 14.82 22.27 -1.11
N SER A 391 13.65 22.29 -0.47
CA SER A 391 12.47 21.62 -1.00
C SER A 391 12.00 22.36 -2.24
N GLY A 392 11.88 21.63 -3.33
CA GLY A 392 11.35 22.14 -4.58
C GLY A 392 9.90 22.63 -4.49
N SER A 393 9.40 23.23 -5.57
CA SER A 393 7.98 23.57 -5.70
C SER A 393 7.09 22.34 -5.50
N GLY A 394 5.81 22.54 -5.19
CA GLY A 394 4.87 21.41 -5.01
C GLY A 394 4.83 20.45 -6.22
N ALA A 395 5.02 20.97 -7.44
CA ALA A 395 5.11 20.17 -8.66
C ALA A 395 6.38 19.29 -8.69
N GLU A 396 7.53 19.82 -8.29
CA GLU A 396 8.79 19.08 -8.24
C GLU A 396 8.71 17.91 -7.24
N VAL A 397 8.14 18.17 -6.06
CA VAL A 397 7.89 17.14 -5.04
C VAL A 397 7.00 16.02 -5.59
N LEU A 398 5.93 16.39 -6.31
CA LEU A 398 5.01 15.44 -6.90
C LEU A 398 5.68 14.57 -7.97
N VAL A 399 6.50 15.15 -8.86
CA VAL A 399 7.17 14.40 -9.93
C VAL A 399 8.21 13.43 -9.35
N VAL A 400 9.01 13.86 -8.38
CA VAL A 400 10.00 13.01 -7.70
C VAL A 400 9.32 11.87 -6.94
N THR A 401 8.22 12.17 -6.24
CA THR A 401 7.43 11.15 -5.54
C THR A 401 6.76 10.18 -6.51
N ALA A 402 6.19 10.70 -7.61
CA ALA A 402 5.58 9.88 -8.66
C ALA A 402 6.60 8.95 -9.32
N HIS A 403 7.81 9.41 -9.62
CA HIS A 403 8.88 8.56 -10.14
C HIS A 403 9.23 7.40 -9.20
N GLN A 404 9.32 7.67 -7.89
CA GLN A 404 9.56 6.63 -6.89
C GLN A 404 8.41 5.60 -6.84
N VAL A 405 7.17 6.08 -6.75
CA VAL A 405 5.97 5.25 -6.62
C VAL A 405 5.76 4.41 -7.88
N ASN A 406 5.94 4.99 -9.06
CA ASN A 406 5.84 4.28 -10.32
C ASN A 406 6.98 3.24 -10.49
N GLY A 407 8.14 3.44 -9.87
CA GLY A 407 9.18 2.40 -9.74
C GLY A 407 8.68 1.14 -9.03
N ALA A 408 7.89 1.29 -7.95
CA ALA A 408 7.25 0.17 -7.28
C ALA A 408 6.22 -0.54 -8.19
N LEU A 409 5.48 0.23 -9.00
CA LEU A 409 4.54 -0.32 -9.99
C LEU A 409 5.25 -1.08 -11.12
N VAL A 410 6.41 -0.61 -11.59
CA VAL A 410 7.25 -1.34 -12.56
C VAL A 410 7.62 -2.71 -11.99
N LEU A 411 8.10 -2.76 -10.74
CA LEU A 411 8.44 -4.01 -10.08
C LEU A 411 7.22 -4.93 -9.87
N GLY A 412 6.09 -4.38 -9.42
CA GLY A 412 4.85 -5.14 -9.28
C GLY A 412 4.36 -5.73 -10.62
N ALA A 413 4.40 -4.93 -11.69
CA ALA A 413 4.02 -5.35 -13.03
C ALA A 413 4.98 -6.40 -13.62
N SER A 414 6.30 -6.26 -13.36
CA SER A 414 7.29 -7.24 -13.83
C SER A 414 7.08 -8.60 -13.17
N VAL A 415 6.86 -8.63 -11.86
CA VAL A 415 6.61 -9.87 -11.11
C VAL A 415 5.29 -10.52 -11.53
N ALA A 416 4.22 -9.72 -11.68
CA ALA A 416 2.94 -10.24 -12.18
C ALA A 416 3.11 -10.85 -13.58
N THR A 417 3.80 -10.15 -14.49
CA THR A 417 4.08 -10.64 -15.85
C THR A 417 4.91 -11.92 -15.80
N ALA A 418 5.95 -11.99 -14.96
CA ALA A 418 6.79 -13.17 -14.80
C ALA A 418 6.00 -14.40 -14.31
N LEU A 419 5.12 -14.23 -13.33
CA LEU A 419 4.26 -15.31 -12.81
C LEU A 419 3.31 -15.84 -13.88
N TRP A 420 2.61 -14.95 -14.58
CA TRP A 420 1.69 -15.35 -15.64
C TRP A 420 2.42 -15.99 -16.82
N TRP A 421 3.58 -15.45 -17.20
CA TRP A 421 4.41 -16.00 -18.27
C TRP A 421 4.88 -17.40 -17.92
N ALA A 422 5.46 -17.59 -16.73
CA ALA A 422 5.91 -18.91 -16.27
C ALA A 422 4.76 -19.93 -16.25
N ARG A 423 3.56 -19.53 -15.78
CA ARG A 423 2.38 -20.40 -15.76
C ARG A 423 1.91 -20.79 -17.16
N VAL A 424 1.97 -19.86 -18.11
CA VAL A 424 1.62 -20.13 -19.51
C VAL A 424 2.67 -21.05 -20.16
N GLY A 425 3.96 -20.80 -19.94
CA GLY A 425 5.06 -21.59 -20.49
C GLY A 425 5.15 -23.02 -19.94
N ALA A 426 4.79 -23.24 -18.67
CA ALA A 426 4.80 -24.57 -18.06
C ALA A 426 3.83 -25.56 -18.73
N LYS A 427 2.74 -25.07 -19.37
CA LYS A 427 1.77 -25.93 -20.09
C LYS A 427 2.27 -26.45 -21.43
N LEU A 428 3.41 -25.98 -21.92
CA LEU A 428 3.98 -26.38 -23.21
C LEU A 428 5.16 -27.34 -23.09
N ARG A 429 5.61 -27.65 -21.87
CA ARG A 429 6.60 -28.70 -21.68
C ARG A 429 5.89 -30.04 -21.89
N PRO A 430 6.38 -30.92 -22.79
CA PRO A 430 5.88 -32.29 -22.86
C PRO A 430 5.93 -32.91 -21.45
N ALA A 431 4.91 -33.70 -21.10
CA ALA A 431 5.00 -34.57 -19.94
C ALA A 431 6.13 -35.57 -20.24
N GLY A 432 7.33 -35.27 -19.72
CA GLY A 432 8.48 -36.14 -19.77
C GLY A 432 8.33 -37.27 -18.77
#